data_AF-A0A942DLR2-F1
#
_entry.id   AF-A0A942DLR2-F1
#
_cell.length_a   1.000
_cell.length_b   1.000
_cell.length_c   1.000
_cell.angle_alpha   90.00
_cell.angle_beta   90.00
_cell.angle_gamma   90.00
#
_symmetry.space_group_name_H-M   'P 1'
#
loop_
_entity.id
_entity.type
_entity.pdbx_description
1 polymer ?
#
loop_
_entity_poly.entity_id
_entity_poly.type
_entity_poly.pdbx_seq_one_letter_code
_entity_poly.pdbx_strand_id
1 'polypeptide(L)'
;MSPDRGMASVALTDVSYSFDATKVENSKNSFHFVRSFVDYFYLILKANQDELYITKNFSKFAGLCVGDAHAENFGFLVQQNGASKFTVNDFDDFGPCPVAYDLYRFMMSSTLYDSTLDVGRVFDMYMKGLMGEQVAPPPVIQNMLATSQSRGDSISPKKLTGSNLVRDDLTSEVTPQVREAVRVALLGFAPSSRILDIVKTMKEGGGSAGMVRYQVLANIGGQVRYLEFKEQTQASVYPVATAPLLDAKSKIFTAIRMEQGSQASKLYGYAQVLGADMLIRPIFWGSVGVSLGSSQDDDFDAIYFEAYTLGQIHRQSVTDLNGYIKALQTHDIEGWKSDVNTMAHFMSKKYKAVRSN
;
A
#
# COMPACT_ATOMS: atom_id res chain seq x y z
N MET A 1 39.32 -12.31 -1.60
CA MET A 1 38.66 -13.43 -2.29
C MET A 1 37.78 -14.13 -1.28
N SER A 2 36.50 -13.76 -1.22
CA SER A 2 35.52 -14.46 -0.38
C SER A 2 35.16 -15.76 -1.12
N PRO A 3 35.14 -16.93 -0.45
CA PRO A 3 34.76 -18.17 -1.11
C PRO A 3 33.32 -18.04 -1.59
N ASP A 4 33.12 -18.34 -2.87
CA ASP A 4 31.83 -18.45 -3.53
C ASP A 4 31.04 -19.57 -2.84
N ARG A 5 30.38 -19.23 -1.72
CA ARG A 5 29.47 -20.12 -1.03
C ARG A 5 28.24 -20.21 -1.93
N GLY A 6 28.22 -21.23 -2.79
CA GLY A 6 27.00 -21.65 -3.46
C GLY A 6 25.96 -21.97 -2.39
N MET A 7 25.17 -20.97 -2.00
CA MET A 7 24.06 -21.17 -1.09
C MET A 7 23.05 -22.02 -1.84
N ALA A 8 22.87 -23.26 -1.38
CA ALA A 8 21.82 -24.12 -1.90
C ALA A 8 20.49 -23.36 -1.78
N SER A 9 19.74 -23.27 -2.88
CA SER A 9 18.46 -22.58 -2.90
C SER A 9 17.54 -23.24 -1.87
N VAL A 10 17.08 -22.47 -0.88
CA VAL A 10 16.14 -22.93 0.13
C VAL A 10 14.80 -23.21 -0.56
N ALA A 11 14.28 -24.44 -0.42
CA ALA A 11 12.97 -24.79 -0.94
C ALA A 11 11.89 -24.34 0.05
N LEU A 12 11.11 -23.31 -0.32
CA LEU A 12 10.01 -22.83 0.53
C LEU A 12 8.84 -23.82 0.53
N THR A 13 8.31 -24.07 1.73
CA THR A 13 7.07 -24.80 1.96
C THR A 13 5.88 -23.94 1.53
N ASP A 14 5.08 -24.47 0.62
CA ASP A 14 3.83 -23.85 0.17
C ASP A 14 2.71 -24.05 1.20
N VAL A 15 1.67 -23.23 1.14
CA VAL A 15 0.48 -23.31 2.00
C VAL A 15 -0.77 -23.52 1.16
N SER A 16 -1.76 -24.22 1.71
CA SER A 16 -3.08 -24.31 1.09
C SER A 16 -3.72 -22.92 1.06
N TYR A 17 -4.09 -22.45 -0.13
CA TYR A 17 -4.68 -21.12 -0.33
C TYR A 17 -5.70 -21.16 -1.46
N SER A 18 -6.86 -20.52 -1.25
CA SER A 18 -7.93 -20.43 -2.24
C SER A 18 -7.79 -19.13 -3.02
N PHE A 19 -7.25 -19.21 -4.24
CA PHE A 19 -7.11 -18.03 -5.10
C PHE A 19 -8.44 -17.65 -5.73
N ASP A 20 -8.81 -16.38 -5.60
CA ASP A 20 -9.91 -15.79 -6.37
C ASP A 20 -9.55 -15.80 -7.86
N ALA A 21 -10.32 -16.53 -8.66
CA ALA A 21 -10.03 -16.74 -10.08
C ALA A 21 -10.00 -15.42 -10.88
N THR A 22 -10.90 -14.48 -10.55
CA THR A 22 -10.97 -13.17 -11.21
C THR A 22 -9.71 -12.34 -10.89
N LYS A 23 -9.23 -12.35 -9.64
CA LYS A 23 -7.96 -11.70 -9.28
C LYS A 23 -6.75 -12.34 -9.99
N VAL A 24 -6.74 -13.66 -10.15
CA VAL A 24 -5.68 -14.37 -10.91
C VAL A 24 -5.71 -13.94 -12.38
N GLU A 25 -6.89 -13.95 -13.01
CA GLU A 25 -7.06 -13.58 -14.41
C GLU A 25 -6.62 -12.14 -14.67
N ASN A 26 -6.98 -11.21 -13.78
CA ASN A 26 -6.61 -9.80 -13.87
C ASN A 26 -5.16 -9.50 -13.46
N SER A 27 -4.43 -10.48 -12.91
CA SER A 27 -3.02 -10.36 -12.60
C SER A 27 -2.17 -10.54 -13.87
N LYS A 28 -1.65 -9.43 -14.41
CA LYS A 28 -0.89 -9.40 -15.67
C LYS A 28 0.44 -10.17 -15.63
N ASN A 29 1.09 -10.21 -14.46
CA ASN A 29 2.36 -10.88 -14.21
C ASN A 29 2.51 -11.21 -12.71
N SER A 30 3.63 -11.81 -12.32
CA SER A 30 3.93 -12.17 -10.92
C SER A 30 3.90 -10.98 -9.96
N PHE A 31 4.34 -9.79 -10.40
CA PHE A 31 4.25 -8.57 -9.59
C PHE A 31 2.80 -8.19 -9.28
N HIS A 32 1.90 -8.22 -10.26
CA HIS A 32 0.48 -7.96 -10.04
C HIS A 32 -0.20 -9.06 -9.21
N PHE A 33 0.27 -10.31 -9.34
CA PHE A 33 -0.21 -11.43 -8.53
C PHE A 33 0.08 -11.23 -7.05
N VAL A 34 1.33 -10.92 -6.66
CA VAL A 34 1.67 -10.72 -5.24
C VAL A 34 0.96 -9.50 -4.62
N ARG A 35 0.63 -8.50 -5.43
CA ARG A 35 -0.19 -7.35 -5.03
C ARG A 35 -1.66 -7.67 -4.85
N SER A 36 -2.15 -8.73 -5.50
CA SER A 36 -3.55 -9.16 -5.41
C SER A 36 -3.79 -10.12 -4.24
N PHE A 37 -2.74 -10.79 -3.76
CA PHE A 37 -2.78 -11.81 -2.70
C PHE A 37 -1.73 -11.50 -1.61
N VAL A 38 -1.92 -10.36 -0.94
CA VAL A 38 -0.99 -9.82 0.08
C VAL A 38 -0.86 -10.78 1.27
N ASP A 39 -1.98 -11.33 1.73
CA ASP A 39 -2.05 -12.28 2.84
C ASP A 39 -1.34 -13.60 2.54
N TYR A 40 -1.39 -14.08 1.29
CA TYR A 40 -0.66 -15.26 0.86
C TYR A 40 0.86 -15.11 1.06
N PHE A 41 1.43 -13.94 0.78
CA PHE A 41 2.83 -13.66 1.09
C PHE A 41 3.14 -13.83 2.59
N TYR A 42 2.29 -13.29 3.47
CA TYR A 42 2.48 -13.41 4.91
C TYR A 42 2.26 -14.83 5.44
N LEU A 43 1.36 -15.60 4.83
CA LEU A 43 1.19 -17.02 5.14
C LEU A 43 2.43 -17.84 4.77
N ILE A 44 3.04 -17.58 3.60
CA ILE A 44 4.30 -18.23 3.19
C ILE A 44 5.44 -17.84 4.14
N LEU A 45 5.56 -16.56 4.48
CA LEU A 45 6.52 -16.09 5.49
C LEU A 45 6.36 -16.84 6.82
N LYS A 46 5.12 -16.97 7.30
CA LYS A 46 4.83 -17.65 8.55
C LYS A 46 5.21 -19.14 8.50
N ALA A 47 4.92 -19.82 7.40
CA ALA A 47 5.24 -21.23 7.21
C ALA A 47 6.75 -21.51 7.08
N ASN A 48 7.54 -20.50 6.71
CA ASN A 48 8.98 -20.62 6.43
C ASN A 48 9.84 -19.77 7.37
N GLN A 49 9.34 -19.46 8.57
CA GLN A 49 10.00 -18.57 9.53
C GLN A 49 11.40 -19.06 9.97
N ASP A 50 11.62 -20.39 9.94
CA ASP A 50 12.86 -21.05 10.33
C ASP A 50 13.75 -21.41 9.13
N GLU A 51 13.41 -20.93 7.94
CA GLU A 51 14.18 -21.18 6.72
C GLU A 51 14.89 -19.91 6.24
N LEU A 52 14.16 -18.79 6.22
CA LEU A 52 14.64 -17.52 5.71
C LEU A 52 15.56 -16.78 6.69
N TYR A 53 16.60 -16.13 6.16
CA TYR A 53 17.51 -15.28 6.94
C TYR A 53 16.76 -14.13 7.63
N ILE A 54 15.85 -13.47 6.92
CA ILE A 54 15.14 -12.27 7.40
C ILE A 54 14.23 -12.63 8.57
N THR A 55 13.48 -13.74 8.48
CA THR A 55 12.56 -14.16 9.54
C THR A 55 13.29 -14.58 10.81
N LYS A 56 14.39 -15.32 10.69
CA LYS A 56 15.23 -15.73 11.83
C LYS A 56 15.79 -14.54 12.60
N ASN A 57 16.29 -13.54 11.88
CA ASN A 57 17.09 -12.49 12.50
C ASN A 57 16.26 -11.27 12.93
N PHE A 58 15.13 -11.00 12.27
CA PHE A 58 14.41 -9.75 12.44
C PHE A 58 12.97 -9.88 12.95
N SER A 59 12.44 -11.09 13.14
CA SER A 59 11.07 -11.33 13.64
C SER A 59 10.75 -10.66 14.99
N LYS A 60 11.77 -10.43 15.84
CA LYS A 60 11.60 -9.80 17.15
C LYS A 60 11.38 -8.29 17.12
N PHE A 61 11.69 -7.61 16.01
CA PHE A 61 11.58 -6.15 15.90
C PHE A 61 10.19 -5.77 15.41
N ALA A 62 9.27 -5.63 16.36
CA ALA A 62 7.89 -5.26 16.09
C ALA A 62 7.70 -3.76 15.87
N GLY A 63 6.68 -3.41 15.10
CA GLY A 63 6.20 -2.05 14.91
C GLY A 63 4.89 -2.06 14.15
N LEU A 64 4.50 -0.91 13.62
CA LEU A 64 3.38 -0.83 12.67
C LEU A 64 3.95 -0.88 11.25
N CYS A 65 3.42 -1.80 10.46
CA CYS A 65 3.78 -2.06 9.08
C CYS A 65 2.72 -1.50 8.13
N VAL A 66 3.15 -1.13 6.92
CA VAL A 66 2.26 -0.79 5.82
C VAL A 66 1.44 -2.01 5.39
N GLY A 67 2.07 -3.19 5.37
CA GLY A 67 1.45 -4.46 5.06
C GLY A 67 1.41 -4.77 3.57
N ASP A 68 1.06 -3.79 2.75
CA ASP A 68 1.11 -3.89 1.29
C ASP A 68 2.23 -2.99 0.70
N ALA A 69 3.42 -3.00 1.31
CA ALA A 69 4.55 -2.23 0.78
C ALA A 69 4.98 -2.79 -0.59
N HIS A 70 4.72 -2.03 -1.64
CA HIS A 70 5.18 -2.25 -3.01
C HIS A 70 5.30 -0.90 -3.72
N ALA A 71 6.03 -0.84 -4.82
CA ALA A 71 6.36 0.44 -5.46
C ALA A 71 5.14 1.28 -5.87
N GLU A 72 4.13 0.66 -6.50
CA GLU A 72 2.89 1.39 -6.87
C GLU A 72 1.96 1.74 -5.68
N ASN A 73 2.40 1.54 -4.43
CA ASN A 73 1.64 1.92 -3.24
C ASN A 73 2.14 3.25 -2.63
N PHE A 74 3.07 3.94 -3.29
CA PHE A 74 3.59 5.22 -2.86
C PHE A 74 3.15 6.37 -3.80
N GLY A 75 3.16 7.59 -3.27
CA GLY A 75 2.87 8.79 -4.04
C GLY A 75 2.61 10.00 -3.17
N PHE A 76 2.17 11.07 -3.81
CA PHE A 76 1.78 12.29 -3.12
C PHE A 76 0.34 12.23 -2.63
N LEU A 77 0.15 12.52 -1.34
CA LEU A 77 -1.14 12.81 -0.73
C LEU A 77 -1.25 14.29 -0.41
N VAL A 78 -2.41 14.88 -0.70
CA VAL A 78 -2.72 16.27 -0.33
C VAL A 78 -3.20 16.32 1.12
N GLN A 79 -2.51 17.13 1.93
CA GLN A 79 -2.76 17.32 3.36
C GLN A 79 -3.80 18.42 3.61
N GLN A 80 -4.22 18.57 4.88
CA GLN A 80 -5.26 19.53 5.27
C GLN A 80 -4.94 20.99 4.90
N ASN A 81 -3.65 21.36 4.92
CA ASN A 81 -3.16 22.69 4.60
C ASN A 81 -2.89 22.89 3.10
N GLY A 82 -3.25 21.92 2.25
CA GLY A 82 -2.99 21.93 0.81
C GLY A 82 -1.57 21.50 0.42
N ALA A 83 -0.68 21.25 1.38
CA ALA A 83 0.64 20.72 1.09
C ALA A 83 0.57 19.29 0.55
N SER A 84 1.56 18.90 -0.24
CA SER A 84 1.68 17.54 -0.78
C SER A 84 2.79 16.79 -0.03
N LYS A 85 2.48 15.61 0.50
CA LYS A 85 3.46 14.74 1.17
C LYS A 85 3.63 13.45 0.38
N PHE A 86 4.88 13.08 0.08
CA PHE A 86 5.20 11.76 -0.47
C PHE A 86 5.16 10.72 0.66
N THR A 87 4.32 9.70 0.51
CA THR A 87 4.07 8.64 1.52
C THR A 87 3.35 7.46 0.83
N VAL A 88 2.93 6.47 1.60
CA VAL A 88 2.07 5.38 1.18
C VAL A 88 0.64 5.89 0.94
N ASN A 89 0.00 5.43 -0.14
CA ASN A 89 -1.33 5.87 -0.57
C ASN A 89 -2.48 4.95 -0.10
N ASP A 90 -2.18 3.72 0.31
CA ASP A 90 -3.18 2.76 0.78
C ASP A 90 -2.91 2.29 2.23
N PHE A 91 -3.97 2.22 3.03
CA PHE A 91 -3.91 1.93 4.48
C PHE A 91 -4.66 0.64 4.85
N ASP A 92 -5.14 -0.11 3.85
CA ASP A 92 -5.98 -1.30 4.06
C ASP A 92 -5.26 -2.39 4.88
N ASP A 93 -3.96 -2.59 4.63
CA ASP A 93 -3.18 -3.68 5.23
C ASP A 93 -2.32 -3.27 6.41
N PHE A 94 -2.54 -2.04 6.90
CA PHE A 94 -1.78 -1.48 8.00
C PHE A 94 -2.01 -2.29 9.28
N GLY A 95 -0.93 -2.64 10.01
CA GLY A 95 -1.07 -3.42 11.23
C GLY A 95 0.24 -3.77 11.94
N PRO A 96 0.16 -4.33 13.15
CA PRO A 96 1.34 -4.70 13.93
C PRO A 96 2.06 -5.88 13.28
N CYS A 97 3.34 -5.76 12.93
CA CYS A 97 4.13 -6.84 12.36
C CYS A 97 5.64 -6.65 12.64
N PRO A 98 6.51 -7.64 12.36
CA PRO A 98 7.94 -7.41 12.32
C PRO A 98 8.28 -6.49 11.16
N VAL A 99 8.78 -5.27 11.43
CA VAL A 99 8.92 -4.21 10.41
C VAL A 99 9.85 -4.57 9.25
N ALA A 100 10.78 -5.51 9.46
CA ALA A 100 11.63 -6.05 8.41
C ALA A 100 10.83 -6.80 7.33
N TYR A 101 9.65 -7.35 7.66
CA TYR A 101 8.83 -8.10 6.70
C TYR A 101 8.22 -7.18 5.66
N ASP A 102 7.96 -5.93 6.02
CA ASP A 102 7.40 -4.93 5.10
C ASP A 102 8.49 -4.41 4.14
N LEU A 103 9.74 -4.23 4.61
CA LEU A 103 10.89 -4.01 3.73
C LEU A 103 11.16 -5.19 2.79
N TYR A 104 11.09 -6.42 3.34
CA TYR A 104 11.28 -7.63 2.56
C TYR A 104 10.24 -7.77 1.45
N ARG A 105 8.98 -7.50 1.80
CA ARG A 105 7.86 -7.46 0.85
C ARG A 105 8.12 -6.44 -0.26
N PHE A 106 8.53 -5.23 0.11
CA PHE A 106 8.85 -4.17 -0.84
C PHE A 106 9.94 -4.64 -1.81
N MET A 107 11.09 -5.09 -1.31
CA MET A 107 12.20 -5.59 -2.13
C MET A 107 11.77 -6.73 -3.07
N MET A 108 11.09 -7.74 -2.54
CA MET A 108 10.63 -8.89 -3.31
C MET A 108 9.67 -8.49 -4.43
N SER A 109 8.68 -7.63 -4.13
CA SER A 109 7.74 -7.15 -5.13
C SER A 109 8.44 -6.28 -6.20
N SER A 110 9.39 -5.44 -5.82
CA SER A 110 10.16 -4.63 -6.77
C SER A 110 11.11 -5.47 -7.63
N THR A 111 11.69 -6.55 -7.11
CA THR A 111 12.45 -7.53 -7.89
C THR A 111 11.56 -8.34 -8.85
N LEU A 112 10.30 -8.61 -8.48
CA LEU A 112 9.31 -9.21 -9.39
C LEU A 112 8.89 -8.27 -10.52
N TYR A 113 8.95 -6.96 -10.29
CA TYR A 113 8.76 -5.95 -11.33
C TYR A 113 9.96 -5.94 -12.29
N ASP A 114 11.17 -5.81 -11.76
CA ASP A 114 12.40 -5.84 -12.53
C ASP A 114 13.52 -6.59 -11.76
N SER A 115 13.97 -7.71 -12.32
CA SER A 115 14.99 -8.56 -11.70
C SER A 115 16.39 -7.95 -11.70
N THR A 116 16.61 -6.84 -12.41
CA THR A 116 17.90 -6.13 -12.47
C THR A 116 18.03 -5.06 -11.38
N LEU A 117 16.99 -4.85 -10.58
CA LEU A 117 16.99 -3.93 -9.44
C LEU A 117 18.09 -4.27 -8.44
N ASP A 118 18.87 -3.26 -8.02
CA ASP A 118 19.88 -3.43 -6.98
C ASP A 118 19.24 -3.43 -5.58
N VAL A 119 18.98 -4.63 -5.06
CA VAL A 119 18.47 -4.85 -3.70
C VAL A 119 19.35 -4.21 -2.62
N GLY A 120 20.68 -4.15 -2.85
CA GLY A 120 21.61 -3.47 -1.94
C GLY A 120 21.32 -1.97 -1.86
N ARG A 121 21.12 -1.32 -3.01
CA ARG A 121 20.75 0.11 -3.06
C ARG A 121 19.37 0.37 -2.46
N VAL A 122 18.40 -0.54 -2.62
CA VAL A 122 17.09 -0.45 -1.91
C VAL A 122 17.31 -0.48 -0.39
N PHE A 123 18.14 -1.40 0.10
CA PHE A 123 18.47 -1.53 1.53
C PHE A 123 19.15 -0.26 2.06
N ASP A 124 20.15 0.26 1.36
CA ASP A 124 20.87 1.47 1.75
C ASP A 124 19.93 2.67 1.86
N MET A 125 19.02 2.84 0.91
CA MET A 125 18.06 3.94 0.92
C MET A 125 17.06 3.80 2.08
N TYR A 126 16.58 2.59 2.33
CA TYR A 126 15.77 2.30 3.51
C TYR A 126 16.52 2.66 4.81
N MET A 127 17.79 2.29 4.93
CA MET A 127 18.62 2.62 6.09
C MET A 127 18.77 4.13 6.29
N LYS A 128 18.98 4.90 5.22
CA LYS A 128 19.01 6.38 5.31
C LYS A 128 17.72 6.94 5.89
N GLY A 129 16.57 6.43 5.43
CA GLY A 129 15.26 6.80 5.96
C GLY A 129 15.10 6.44 7.43
N LEU A 130 15.48 5.21 7.79
CA LEU A 130 15.41 4.72 9.17
C LEU A 130 16.31 5.53 10.12
N MET A 131 17.49 5.93 9.65
CA MET A 131 18.45 6.77 10.38
C MET A 131 18.04 8.25 10.44
N GLY A 132 17.00 8.66 9.70
CA GLY A 132 16.49 10.03 9.69
C GLY A 132 17.37 10.99 8.88
N GLU A 133 18.21 10.44 7.99
CA GLU A 133 19.02 11.22 7.07
C GLU A 133 18.12 11.98 6.08
N GLN A 134 18.59 13.12 5.59
CA GLN A 134 17.88 13.89 4.58
C GLN A 134 18.35 13.46 3.20
N VAL A 135 17.44 12.94 2.39
CA VAL A 135 17.69 12.58 0.99
C VAL A 135 16.86 13.48 0.08
N ALA A 136 17.52 14.14 -0.87
CA ALA A 136 16.83 14.94 -1.87
C ALA A 136 15.99 14.04 -2.79
N PRO A 137 14.72 14.39 -3.08
CA PRO A 137 13.91 13.62 -4.03
C PRO A 137 14.56 13.61 -5.42
N PRO A 138 14.58 12.48 -6.13
CA PRO A 138 15.09 12.44 -7.51
C PRO A 138 14.14 13.17 -8.47
N PRO A 139 14.58 13.51 -9.70
CA PRO A 139 13.79 14.29 -10.65
C PRO A 139 12.38 13.76 -10.90
N VAL A 140 12.20 12.44 -11.01
CA VAL A 140 10.86 11.81 -11.16
C VAL A 140 9.92 12.19 -10.01
N ILE A 141 10.40 12.16 -8.76
CA ILE A 141 9.61 12.52 -7.58
C ILE A 141 9.38 14.04 -7.50
N GLN A 142 10.35 14.87 -7.93
CA GLN A 142 10.18 16.32 -8.01
C GLN A 142 9.10 16.71 -9.03
N ASN A 143 9.08 16.06 -10.19
CA ASN A 143 8.07 16.26 -11.22
C ASN A 143 6.67 15.84 -10.74
N MET A 144 6.60 14.73 -10.00
CA MET A 144 5.36 14.30 -9.34
C MET A 144 4.90 15.32 -8.28
N LEU A 145 5.82 15.89 -7.50
CA LEU A 145 5.50 16.93 -6.52
C LEU A 145 4.90 18.16 -7.20
N ALA A 146 5.54 18.67 -8.26
CA ALA A 146 5.04 19.81 -9.02
C ALA A 146 3.64 19.53 -9.61
N THR A 147 3.43 18.31 -10.09
CA THR A 147 2.13 17.85 -10.58
C THR A 147 1.08 17.81 -9.46
N SER A 148 1.44 17.28 -8.28
CA SER A 148 0.57 17.25 -7.11
C SER A 148 0.17 18.66 -6.67
N GLN A 149 1.14 19.56 -6.55
CA GLN A 149 0.94 20.95 -6.12
C GLN A 149 0.08 21.74 -7.10
N SER A 150 0.32 21.60 -8.42
CA SER A 150 -0.48 22.31 -9.43
C SER A 150 -1.94 21.87 -9.47
N ARG A 151 -2.23 20.61 -9.11
CA ARG A 151 -3.58 20.04 -9.12
C ARG A 151 -4.30 20.22 -7.78
N GLY A 152 -3.58 20.17 -6.66
CA GLY A 152 -4.11 20.40 -5.33
C GLY A 152 -5.30 19.51 -4.95
N ASP A 153 -6.24 20.06 -4.17
CA ASP A 153 -7.46 19.38 -3.69
C ASP A 153 -8.62 19.40 -4.69
N SER A 154 -8.36 19.83 -5.93
CA SER A 154 -9.39 19.91 -6.97
C SER A 154 -9.82 18.53 -7.47
N ILE A 155 -10.98 18.48 -8.12
CA ILE A 155 -11.51 17.25 -8.74
C ILE A 155 -10.93 17.15 -10.15
N SER A 156 -10.44 15.97 -10.54
CA SER A 156 -9.95 15.78 -11.90
C SER A 156 -11.08 16.02 -12.91
N PRO A 157 -10.89 16.87 -13.93
CA PRO A 157 -11.93 17.11 -14.95
C PRO A 157 -12.36 15.83 -15.67
N LYS A 158 -11.46 14.84 -15.78
CA LYS A 158 -11.73 13.54 -16.40
C LYS A 158 -12.69 12.65 -15.59
N LYS A 159 -13.03 13.03 -14.36
CA LYS A 159 -13.94 12.29 -13.48
C LYS A 159 -15.34 12.87 -13.46
N LEU A 160 -15.59 13.96 -14.20
CA LEU A 160 -16.88 14.63 -14.25
C LEU A 160 -17.42 14.70 -15.69
N THR A 161 -18.74 14.63 -15.82
CA THR A 161 -19.49 15.00 -17.03
C THR A 161 -20.56 16.00 -16.62
N GLY A 162 -20.31 17.29 -16.84
CA GLY A 162 -21.12 18.36 -16.26
C GLY A 162 -21.02 18.37 -14.73
N SER A 163 -22.16 18.28 -14.06
CA SER A 163 -22.25 18.25 -12.58
C SER A 163 -22.27 16.85 -11.98
N ASN A 164 -21.98 15.82 -12.79
CA ASN A 164 -22.14 14.43 -12.44
C ASN A 164 -20.82 13.67 -12.57
N LEU A 165 -20.67 12.54 -11.87
CA LEU A 165 -19.56 11.61 -12.02
C LEU A 165 -19.60 10.94 -13.41
N VAL A 166 -18.44 10.58 -13.96
CA VAL A 166 -18.38 9.80 -15.21
C VAL A 166 -18.99 8.41 -14.97
N ARG A 167 -19.81 7.94 -15.92
CA ARG A 167 -20.25 6.55 -16.00
C ARG A 167 -19.44 5.86 -17.09
N ASP A 168 -18.78 4.78 -16.72
CA ASP A 168 -18.05 3.87 -17.61
C ASP A 168 -18.35 2.40 -17.25
N ASP A 169 -17.72 1.46 -17.96
CA ASP A 169 -17.93 0.02 -17.81
C ASP A 169 -17.57 -0.52 -16.41
N LEU A 170 -16.84 0.25 -15.60
CA LEU A 170 -16.47 -0.08 -14.22
C LEU A 170 -17.39 0.56 -13.18
N THR A 171 -18.44 1.26 -13.62
CA THR A 171 -19.40 1.93 -12.76
C THR A 171 -20.82 1.40 -12.93
N SER A 172 -21.60 1.46 -11.85
CA SER A 172 -23.02 1.13 -11.86
C SER A 172 -23.80 2.08 -10.97
N GLU A 173 -25.06 2.32 -11.32
CA GLU A 173 -25.94 3.14 -10.50
C GLU A 173 -26.25 2.44 -9.16
N VAL A 174 -26.33 3.23 -8.08
CA VAL A 174 -26.67 2.71 -6.75
C VAL A 174 -28.18 2.59 -6.57
N THR A 175 -28.61 1.60 -5.79
CA THR A 175 -30.02 1.48 -5.40
C THR A 175 -30.44 2.62 -4.45
N PRO A 176 -31.75 2.91 -4.34
CA PRO A 176 -32.24 3.90 -3.37
C PRO A 176 -31.81 3.62 -1.93
N GLN A 177 -31.79 2.34 -1.54
CA GLN A 177 -31.36 1.91 -0.21
C GLN A 177 -29.87 2.21 0.05
N VAL A 178 -29.00 1.93 -0.93
CA VAL A 178 -27.56 2.25 -0.83
C VAL A 178 -27.37 3.76 -0.77
N ARG A 179 -28.05 4.53 -1.63
CA ARG A 179 -27.98 5.99 -1.63
C ARG A 179 -28.35 6.58 -0.27
N GLU A 180 -29.42 6.08 0.34
CA GLU A 180 -29.85 6.52 1.67
C GLU A 180 -28.85 6.16 2.76
N ALA A 181 -28.31 4.94 2.75
CA ALA A 181 -27.28 4.52 3.70
C ALA A 181 -26.01 5.39 3.60
N VAL A 182 -25.54 5.68 2.38
CA VAL A 182 -24.40 6.57 2.15
C VAL A 182 -24.72 8.01 2.57
N ARG A 183 -25.96 8.48 2.36
CA ARG A 183 -26.41 9.81 2.82
C ARG A 183 -26.33 9.92 4.34
N VAL A 184 -26.83 8.93 5.07
CA VAL A 184 -26.77 8.91 6.54
C VAL A 184 -25.33 8.86 7.02
N ALA A 185 -24.49 8.01 6.42
CA ALA A 185 -23.07 7.93 6.71
C ALA A 185 -22.35 9.27 6.49
N LEU A 186 -22.63 9.94 5.36
CA LEU A 186 -22.05 11.23 5.02
C LEU A 186 -22.50 12.34 5.99
N LEU A 187 -23.75 12.34 6.45
CA LEU A 187 -24.22 13.29 7.46
C LEU A 187 -23.54 13.08 8.82
N GLY A 188 -23.28 11.83 9.21
CA GLY A 188 -22.51 11.52 10.43
C GLY A 188 -21.06 12.01 10.35
N PHE A 189 -20.47 11.96 9.16
CA PHE A 189 -19.12 12.46 8.90
C PHE A 189 -19.06 13.99 8.75
N ALA A 190 -20.04 14.57 8.05
CA ALA A 190 -20.14 15.99 7.73
C ALA A 190 -21.62 16.45 7.81
N PRO A 191 -22.07 17.00 8.95
CA PRO A 191 -23.49 17.27 9.20
C PRO A 191 -24.17 18.24 8.21
N SER A 192 -23.42 19.17 7.63
CA SER A 192 -23.92 20.14 6.65
C SER A 192 -23.66 19.71 5.20
N SER A 193 -23.74 18.40 4.93
CA SER A 193 -23.44 17.83 3.62
C SER A 193 -24.68 17.48 2.80
N ARG A 194 -24.52 17.45 1.48
CA ARG A 194 -25.53 17.00 0.53
C ARG A 194 -24.89 16.20 -0.59
N ILE A 195 -25.37 14.99 -0.85
CA ILE A 195 -24.96 14.20 -2.01
C ILE A 195 -25.48 14.88 -3.28
N LEU A 196 -24.60 15.10 -4.23
CA LEU A 196 -24.90 15.62 -5.58
C LEU A 196 -25.03 14.46 -6.57
N ASP A 197 -24.09 13.52 -6.50
CA ASP A 197 -24.08 12.33 -7.34
C ASP A 197 -23.38 11.16 -6.64
N ILE A 198 -23.73 9.93 -7.02
CA ILE A 198 -23.12 8.72 -6.44
C ILE A 198 -23.22 7.55 -7.43
N VAL A 199 -22.10 6.83 -7.58
CA VAL A 199 -22.03 5.58 -8.34
C VAL A 199 -21.32 4.52 -7.52
N LYS A 200 -21.65 3.25 -7.75
CA LYS A 200 -20.86 2.11 -7.28
C LYS A 200 -19.77 1.84 -8.31
N THR A 201 -18.54 1.63 -7.86
CA THR A 201 -17.44 1.25 -8.73
C THR A 201 -16.94 -0.16 -8.44
N MET A 202 -16.49 -0.83 -9.49
CA MET A 202 -15.85 -2.14 -9.41
C MET A 202 -14.37 -1.99 -9.70
N LYS A 203 -13.54 -2.67 -8.90
CA LYS A 203 -12.11 -2.79 -9.17
C LYS A 203 -11.84 -4.23 -9.58
N GLU A 204 -11.32 -4.39 -10.80
CA GLU A 204 -11.10 -5.71 -11.40
C GLU A 204 -9.83 -6.40 -10.86
N GLY A 205 -8.82 -5.65 -10.43
CA GLY A 205 -7.54 -6.21 -9.97
C GLY A 205 -6.96 -5.60 -8.68
N GLY A 206 -5.87 -6.22 -8.19
CA GLY A 206 -5.16 -5.83 -6.96
C GLY A 206 -5.82 -6.34 -5.67
N GLY A 207 -5.20 -6.06 -4.51
CA GLY A 207 -5.63 -6.59 -3.21
C GLY A 207 -7.10 -6.31 -2.89
N SER A 208 -7.58 -5.10 -3.24
CA SER A 208 -8.97 -4.69 -3.02
C SER A 208 -9.96 -5.09 -4.12
N ALA A 209 -9.61 -5.94 -5.08
CA ALA A 209 -10.60 -6.43 -6.06
C ALA A 209 -11.71 -7.21 -5.35
N GLY A 210 -12.96 -7.01 -5.81
CA GLY A 210 -14.16 -7.53 -5.16
C GLY A 210 -14.70 -6.68 -4.00
N MET A 211 -13.92 -5.74 -3.46
CA MET A 211 -14.40 -4.84 -2.40
C MET A 211 -15.38 -3.80 -2.94
N VAL A 212 -16.42 -3.52 -2.18
CA VAL A 212 -17.43 -2.51 -2.52
C VAL A 212 -16.84 -1.11 -2.41
N ARG A 213 -17.08 -0.31 -3.44
CA ARG A 213 -16.67 1.10 -3.49
C ARG A 213 -17.81 1.97 -3.95
N TYR A 214 -18.00 3.10 -3.30
CA TYR A 214 -18.91 4.15 -3.75
C TYR A 214 -18.12 5.43 -3.99
N GLN A 215 -18.24 5.96 -5.20
CA GLN A 215 -17.74 7.27 -5.56
C GLN A 215 -18.85 8.29 -5.33
N VAL A 216 -18.59 9.31 -4.53
CA VAL A 216 -19.60 10.26 -4.05
C VAL A 216 -19.14 11.67 -4.37
N LEU A 217 -19.93 12.38 -5.17
CA LEU A 217 -19.82 13.82 -5.34
C LEU A 217 -20.76 14.47 -4.33
N ALA A 218 -20.23 15.31 -3.44
CA ALA A 218 -21.02 15.93 -2.38
C ALA A 218 -20.70 17.41 -2.23
N ASN A 219 -21.68 18.22 -1.85
CA ASN A 219 -21.44 19.54 -1.31
C ASN A 219 -21.24 19.41 0.20
N ILE A 220 -20.08 19.83 0.70
CA ILE A 220 -19.73 19.82 2.13
C ILE A 220 -19.31 21.23 2.51
N GLY A 221 -20.08 21.88 3.37
CA GLY A 221 -19.76 23.25 3.82
C GLY A 221 -19.70 24.27 2.69
N GLY A 222 -20.52 24.10 1.63
CA GLY A 222 -20.55 24.98 0.46
C GLY A 222 -19.56 24.60 -0.64
N GLN A 223 -18.67 23.62 -0.41
CA GLN A 223 -17.66 23.20 -1.39
C GLN A 223 -18.00 21.84 -2.00
N VAL A 224 -17.85 21.72 -3.32
CA VAL A 224 -18.01 20.43 -4.00
C VAL A 224 -16.76 19.58 -3.73
N ARG A 225 -16.98 18.38 -3.18
CA ARG A 225 -15.96 17.41 -2.81
C ARG A 225 -16.22 16.09 -3.49
N TYR A 226 -15.14 15.43 -3.90
CA TYR A 226 -15.17 14.09 -4.46
C TYR A 226 -14.57 13.11 -3.45
N LEU A 227 -15.40 12.18 -2.98
CA LEU A 227 -15.07 11.21 -1.95
C LEU A 227 -15.20 9.78 -2.48
N GLU A 228 -14.42 8.86 -1.91
CA GLU A 228 -14.61 7.43 -2.01
C GLU A 228 -15.05 6.89 -0.65
N PHE A 229 -16.08 6.06 -0.65
CA PHE A 229 -16.40 5.14 0.44
C PHE A 229 -15.86 3.78 0.00
N LYS A 230 -14.75 3.36 0.59
CA LYS A 230 -14.05 2.13 0.24
C LYS A 230 -14.24 1.13 1.37
N GLU A 231 -14.81 -0.04 1.06
CA GLU A 231 -14.95 -1.12 2.03
C GLU A 231 -13.59 -1.50 2.64
N GLN A 232 -13.63 -1.92 3.91
CA GLN A 232 -12.47 -2.27 4.70
C GLN A 232 -12.58 -3.71 5.16
N THR A 233 -11.49 -4.45 4.98
CA THR A 233 -11.37 -5.84 5.45
C THR A 233 -10.31 -5.95 6.54
N GLN A 234 -10.15 -7.16 7.05
CA GLN A 234 -9.02 -7.53 7.90
C GLN A 234 -7.71 -7.22 7.16
N ALA A 235 -6.73 -6.68 7.89
CA ALA A 235 -5.40 -6.42 7.36
C ALA A 235 -4.67 -7.74 7.02
N SER A 236 -4.04 -7.78 5.86
CA SER A 236 -3.35 -8.96 5.33
C SER A 236 -2.14 -9.40 6.13
N VAL A 237 -1.60 -8.54 7.01
CA VAL A 237 -0.50 -8.86 7.93
C VAL A 237 -0.89 -9.84 9.05
N TYR A 238 -2.17 -10.22 9.16
CA TYR A 238 -2.67 -11.11 10.23
C TYR A 238 -1.85 -12.39 10.48
N PRO A 239 -1.24 -13.08 9.50
CA PRO A 239 -0.51 -14.32 9.75
C PRO A 239 0.76 -14.13 10.60
N VAL A 240 1.29 -12.90 10.60
CA VAL A 240 2.55 -12.54 11.25
C VAL A 240 2.36 -11.43 12.28
N ALA A 241 1.12 -11.17 12.69
CA ALA A 241 0.81 -10.06 13.57
C ALA A 241 1.50 -10.21 14.94
N THR A 242 2.19 -9.16 15.40
CA THR A 242 2.92 -9.16 16.68
C THR A 242 2.07 -8.69 17.86
N ALA A 243 0.87 -8.19 17.57
CA ALA A 243 -0.13 -7.75 18.54
C ALA A 243 -1.54 -7.99 17.95
N PRO A 244 -2.62 -7.91 18.76
CA PRO A 244 -3.98 -7.96 18.24
C PRO A 244 -4.20 -6.93 17.13
N LEU A 245 -4.87 -7.34 16.06
CA LEU A 245 -5.22 -6.43 14.97
C LEU A 245 -6.19 -5.37 15.46
N LEU A 246 -5.99 -4.14 14.99
CA LEU A 246 -6.92 -3.05 15.22
C LEU A 246 -8.21 -3.28 14.42
N ASP A 247 -9.34 -2.82 14.96
CA ASP A 247 -10.57 -2.68 14.18
C ASP A 247 -10.34 -1.72 12.99
N ALA A 248 -11.19 -1.80 11.97
CA ALA A 248 -11.01 -1.05 10.73
C ALA A 248 -10.87 0.46 10.97
N LYS A 249 -11.67 1.04 11.88
CA LYS A 249 -11.62 2.46 12.21
C LYS A 249 -10.31 2.83 12.88
N SER A 250 -9.92 2.10 13.93
CA SER A 250 -8.68 2.35 14.67
C SER A 250 -7.45 2.19 13.78
N LYS A 251 -7.44 1.18 12.89
CA LYS A 251 -6.41 0.92 11.89
C LYS A 251 -6.19 2.15 10.99
N ILE A 252 -7.24 2.61 10.32
CA ILE A 252 -7.20 3.74 9.38
C ILE A 252 -6.69 5.00 10.05
N PHE A 253 -7.25 5.37 11.20
CA PHE A 253 -6.86 6.62 11.86
C PHE A 253 -5.45 6.55 12.46
N THR A 254 -5.00 5.36 12.87
CA THR A 254 -3.60 5.15 13.28
C THR A 254 -2.67 5.35 12.09
N ALA A 255 -2.95 4.71 10.95
CA ALA A 255 -2.16 4.83 9.73
C ALA A 255 -2.08 6.29 9.24
N ILE A 256 -3.23 6.98 9.13
CA ILE A 256 -3.28 8.38 8.70
C ILE A 256 -2.51 9.29 9.66
N ARG A 257 -2.64 9.09 10.97
CA ARG A 257 -1.92 9.90 11.96
C ARG A 257 -0.42 9.68 11.88
N MET A 258 0.01 8.44 11.70
CA MET A 258 1.43 8.12 11.54
C MET A 258 1.98 8.76 10.25
N GLU A 259 1.24 8.64 9.14
CA GLU A 259 1.72 9.14 7.85
C GLU A 259 1.57 10.64 7.66
N GLN A 260 0.52 11.28 8.18
CA GLN A 260 0.25 12.70 7.93
C GLN A 260 0.49 13.58 9.17
N GLY A 261 0.76 12.98 10.32
CA GLY A 261 1.02 13.69 11.58
C GLY A 261 -0.15 14.59 11.98
N SER A 262 0.19 15.78 12.51
CA SER A 262 -0.80 16.80 12.88
C SER A 262 -1.50 17.45 11.68
N GLN A 263 -1.01 17.22 10.46
CA GLN A 263 -1.56 17.76 9.21
C GLN A 263 -2.47 16.75 8.49
N ALA A 264 -2.84 15.65 9.16
CA ALA A 264 -3.81 14.68 8.68
C ALA A 264 -5.06 15.37 8.14
N SER A 265 -5.42 15.04 6.90
CA SER A 265 -6.62 15.58 6.27
C SER A 265 -7.87 15.17 7.05
N LYS A 266 -8.67 16.17 7.43
CA LYS A 266 -9.97 15.95 8.09
C LYS A 266 -11.02 15.37 7.14
N LEU A 267 -10.68 15.24 5.86
CA LEU A 267 -11.53 14.65 4.85
C LEU A 267 -11.46 13.11 4.84
N TYR A 268 -10.56 12.52 5.64
CA TYR A 268 -10.64 11.10 5.95
C TYR A 268 -11.63 10.85 7.09
N GLY A 269 -12.48 9.85 6.89
CA GLY A 269 -13.51 9.44 7.81
C GLY A 269 -13.69 7.93 7.82
N TYR A 270 -14.60 7.49 8.68
CA TYR A 270 -15.04 6.11 8.75
C TYR A 270 -16.54 6.09 8.99
N ALA A 271 -17.24 5.18 8.33
CA ALA A 271 -18.65 4.95 8.53
C ALA A 271 -19.02 3.49 8.23
N GLN A 272 -20.25 3.12 8.58
CA GLN A 272 -20.84 1.87 8.13
C GLN A 272 -21.91 2.13 7.08
N VAL A 273 -21.90 1.36 6.00
CA VAL A 273 -22.91 1.42 4.93
C VAL A 273 -23.48 0.03 4.75
N LEU A 274 -24.75 -0.15 5.13
CA LEU A 274 -25.44 -1.44 5.09
C LEU A 274 -24.68 -2.55 5.86
N GLY A 275 -24.07 -2.19 6.98
CA GLY A 275 -23.31 -3.10 7.85
C GLY A 275 -21.85 -3.33 7.45
N ALA A 276 -21.41 -2.86 6.28
CA ALA A 276 -20.00 -2.93 5.87
C ALA A 276 -19.21 -1.72 6.40
N ASP A 277 -18.00 -1.99 6.89
CA ASP A 277 -17.05 -0.98 7.35
C ASP A 277 -16.44 -0.24 6.15
N MET A 278 -16.51 1.10 6.15
CA MET A 278 -16.11 1.93 5.01
C MET A 278 -15.12 3.01 5.45
N LEU A 279 -13.98 3.07 4.76
CA LEU A 279 -13.10 4.23 4.75
C LEU A 279 -13.72 5.31 3.87
N ILE A 280 -13.95 6.50 4.43
CA ILE A 280 -14.29 7.69 3.65
C ILE A 280 -12.98 8.42 3.36
N ARG A 281 -12.61 8.60 2.10
CA ARG A 281 -11.39 9.33 1.75
C ARG A 281 -11.63 10.31 0.60
N PRO A 282 -10.92 11.44 0.54
CA PRO A 282 -11.00 12.33 -0.61
C PRO A 282 -10.29 11.72 -1.82
N ILE A 283 -10.85 11.94 -3.00
CA ILE A 283 -10.17 11.69 -4.29
C ILE A 283 -9.74 13.05 -4.84
N PHE A 284 -8.50 13.45 -4.54
CA PHE A 284 -7.92 14.68 -5.05
C PHE A 284 -7.20 14.46 -6.36
N TRP A 285 -7.23 15.45 -7.25
CA TRP A 285 -6.46 15.40 -8.49
C TRP A 285 -4.95 15.52 -8.23
N GLY A 286 -4.57 16.20 -7.15
CA GLY A 286 -3.20 16.23 -6.63
C GLY A 286 -2.73 14.93 -5.99
N SER A 287 -3.60 13.94 -5.75
CA SER A 287 -3.13 12.62 -5.33
C SER A 287 -2.48 11.90 -6.51
N VAL A 288 -1.14 11.94 -6.56
CA VAL A 288 -0.34 11.40 -7.67
C VAL A 288 0.45 10.19 -7.17
N GLY A 289 0.02 8.99 -7.56
CA GLY A 289 0.73 7.73 -7.29
C GLY A 289 1.91 7.51 -8.23
N VAL A 290 2.91 6.76 -7.76
CA VAL A 290 3.93 6.18 -8.66
C VAL A 290 3.26 5.16 -9.57
N SER A 291 3.54 5.28 -10.86
CA SER A 291 3.12 4.32 -11.89
C SER A 291 4.37 3.85 -12.58
N LEU A 292 4.64 2.55 -12.50
CA LEU A 292 5.82 1.98 -13.12
C LEU A 292 5.63 1.84 -14.64
N GLY A 293 6.73 1.83 -15.38
CA GLY A 293 6.75 1.63 -16.83
C GLY A 293 6.85 2.90 -17.66
N SER A 294 7.26 4.03 -17.05
CA SER A 294 7.56 5.28 -17.76
C SER A 294 8.94 5.21 -18.43
N SER A 295 9.97 4.88 -17.64
CA SER A 295 11.33 4.54 -18.07
C SER A 295 12.01 3.74 -16.96
N GLN A 296 12.96 2.87 -17.30
CA GLN A 296 13.61 2.01 -16.28
C GLN A 296 14.37 2.83 -15.24
N ASP A 297 15.11 3.87 -15.66
CA ASP A 297 15.87 4.72 -14.75
C ASP A 297 14.95 5.51 -13.80
N ASP A 298 13.86 6.08 -14.31
CA ASP A 298 12.87 6.78 -13.48
C ASP A 298 12.19 5.83 -12.50
N ASP A 299 11.85 4.62 -12.95
CA ASP A 299 11.25 3.59 -12.09
C ASP A 299 12.20 3.21 -10.95
N PHE A 300 13.48 3.02 -11.22
CA PHE A 300 14.46 2.67 -10.19
C PHE A 300 14.68 3.80 -9.19
N ASP A 301 14.85 5.03 -9.66
CA ASP A 301 15.00 6.18 -8.76
C ASP A 301 13.75 6.39 -7.89
N ALA A 302 12.55 6.15 -8.43
CA ALA A 302 11.32 6.14 -7.65
C ALA A 302 11.35 5.03 -6.58
N ILE A 303 11.62 3.78 -6.95
CA ILE A 303 11.71 2.63 -6.03
C ILE A 303 12.72 2.87 -4.89
N TYR A 304 13.88 3.45 -5.20
CA TYR A 304 14.89 3.79 -4.19
C TYR A 304 14.39 4.86 -3.22
N PHE A 305 13.68 5.89 -3.71
CA PHE A 305 13.12 6.93 -2.87
C PHE A 305 11.93 6.46 -2.03
N GLU A 306 11.16 5.49 -2.54
CA GLU A 306 10.10 4.81 -1.79
C GLU A 306 10.67 3.97 -0.65
N ALA A 307 11.77 3.25 -0.86
CA ALA A 307 12.46 2.52 0.19
C ALA A 307 12.93 3.47 1.31
N TYR A 308 13.50 4.62 0.94
CA TYR A 308 13.81 5.68 1.88
C TYR A 308 12.58 6.16 2.65
N THR A 309 11.45 6.35 1.97
CA THR A 309 10.19 6.76 2.59
C THR A 309 9.68 5.70 3.57
N LEU A 310 9.75 4.41 3.21
CA LEU A 310 9.42 3.29 4.08
C LEU A 310 10.33 3.24 5.32
N GLY A 311 11.60 3.58 5.19
CA GLY A 311 12.53 3.76 6.31
C GLY A 311 12.07 4.83 7.30
N GLN A 312 11.63 5.99 6.79
CA GLN A 312 11.10 7.08 7.60
C GLN A 312 9.80 6.70 8.33
N ILE A 313 8.98 5.87 7.69
CA ILE A 313 7.75 5.31 8.28
C ILE A 313 8.10 4.39 9.45
N HIS A 314 8.97 3.40 9.21
CA HIS A 314 9.36 2.44 10.25
C HIS A 314 10.13 3.08 11.41
N ARG A 315 10.88 4.16 11.16
CA ARG A 315 11.54 4.95 12.22
C ARG A 315 10.54 5.42 13.30
N GLN A 316 9.31 5.73 12.90
CA GLN A 316 8.26 6.24 13.78
C GLN A 316 7.46 5.12 14.45
N SER A 317 7.54 3.90 13.93
CA SER A 317 6.64 2.81 14.33
C SER A 317 7.31 1.66 15.08
N VAL A 318 8.61 1.44 14.88
CA VAL A 318 9.34 0.32 15.50
C VAL A 318 9.51 0.55 17.01
N THR A 319 9.25 -0.49 17.80
CA THR A 319 9.27 -0.38 19.27
C THR A 319 10.68 -0.29 19.85
N ASP A 320 11.66 -0.92 19.21
CA ASP A 320 13.08 -0.87 19.56
C ASP A 320 13.91 -0.41 18.34
N LEU A 321 13.88 0.90 18.06
CA LEU A 321 14.57 1.48 16.92
C LEU A 321 16.08 1.24 16.96
N ASN A 322 16.70 1.41 18.13
CA ASN A 322 18.15 1.27 18.26
C ASN A 322 18.60 -0.18 18.08
N GLY A 323 17.88 -1.15 18.68
CA GLY A 323 18.17 -2.57 18.48
C GLY A 323 17.95 -3.00 17.04
N TYR A 324 16.90 -2.47 16.39
CA TYR A 324 16.61 -2.77 14.99
C TYR A 324 17.70 -2.21 14.04
N ILE A 325 18.07 -0.93 14.20
CA ILE A 325 19.19 -0.31 13.44
C ILE A 325 20.47 -1.11 13.65
N LYS A 326 20.82 -1.46 14.90
CA LYS A 326 22.03 -2.22 15.19
C LYS A 326 22.02 -3.58 14.50
N ALA A 327 20.89 -4.30 14.54
CA ALA A 327 20.74 -5.58 13.86
C ALA A 327 20.87 -5.45 12.34
N LEU A 328 20.31 -4.39 11.76
CA LEU A 328 20.46 -4.04 10.35
C LEU A 328 21.85 -3.49 10.01
N GLN A 329 22.70 -3.09 10.94
CA GLN A 329 24.08 -2.66 10.61
C GLN A 329 25.06 -3.83 10.61
N THR A 330 24.77 -4.86 11.41
CA THR A 330 25.58 -6.08 11.50
C THR A 330 25.07 -7.21 10.60
N HIS A 331 24.11 -6.92 9.73
CA HIS A 331 23.47 -7.90 8.87
C HIS A 331 24.37 -8.31 7.69
N ASP A 332 24.02 -9.42 7.07
CA ASP A 332 24.58 -9.87 5.80
C ASP A 332 23.62 -9.50 4.67
N ILE A 333 23.99 -8.52 3.84
CA ILE A 333 23.19 -8.09 2.69
C ILE A 333 23.00 -9.23 1.69
N GLU A 334 23.93 -10.18 1.60
CA GLU A 334 23.79 -11.35 0.74
C GLU A 334 22.70 -12.30 1.26
N GLY A 335 22.47 -12.35 2.58
CA GLY A 335 21.32 -13.04 3.18
C GLY A 335 19.99 -12.44 2.73
N TRP A 336 19.88 -11.10 2.70
CA TRP A 336 18.69 -10.41 2.19
C TRP A 336 18.47 -10.66 0.70
N LYS A 337 19.51 -10.53 -0.12
CA LYS A 337 19.44 -10.82 -1.57
C LYS A 337 19.00 -12.25 -1.83
N SER A 338 19.55 -13.21 -1.09
CA SER A 338 19.21 -14.63 -1.22
C SER A 338 17.74 -14.89 -0.90
N ASP A 339 17.24 -14.37 0.22
CA ASP A 339 15.82 -14.48 0.60
C ASP A 339 14.91 -13.82 -0.44
N VAL A 340 15.23 -12.58 -0.87
CA VAL A 340 14.45 -11.83 -1.88
C VAL A 340 14.32 -12.62 -3.17
N ASN A 341 15.43 -13.14 -3.69
CA ASN A 341 15.44 -13.95 -4.90
C ASN A 341 14.68 -15.26 -4.72
N THR A 342 14.82 -15.92 -3.57
CA THR A 342 14.13 -17.17 -3.25
C THR A 342 12.62 -16.97 -3.26
N MET A 343 12.12 -15.93 -2.58
CA MET A 343 10.69 -15.62 -2.53
C MET A 343 10.14 -15.12 -3.87
N ALA A 344 10.88 -14.25 -4.59
CA ALA A 344 10.47 -13.79 -5.91
C ALA A 344 10.35 -14.96 -6.90
N HIS A 345 11.31 -15.89 -6.87
CA HIS A 345 11.24 -17.11 -7.68
C HIS A 345 10.04 -17.98 -7.30
N PHE A 346 9.83 -18.21 -6.01
CA PHE A 346 8.68 -18.96 -5.49
C PHE A 346 7.35 -18.36 -5.96
N MET A 347 7.16 -17.06 -5.77
CA MET A 347 5.94 -16.34 -6.15
C MET A 347 5.72 -16.37 -7.66
N SER A 348 6.77 -16.25 -8.46
CA SER A 348 6.68 -16.38 -9.92
C SER A 348 6.28 -17.78 -10.37
N LYS A 349 6.82 -18.82 -9.73
CA LYS A 349 6.42 -20.21 -10.01
C LYS A 349 4.96 -20.45 -9.61
N LYS A 350 4.54 -19.95 -8.44
CA LYS A 350 3.16 -20.08 -7.95
C LYS A 350 2.17 -19.40 -8.90
N TYR A 351 2.44 -18.17 -9.31
CA TYR A 351 1.61 -17.45 -10.27
C TYR A 351 1.38 -18.26 -11.57
N LYS A 352 2.45 -18.81 -12.15
CA LYS A 352 2.34 -19.65 -13.37
C LYS A 352 1.51 -20.92 -13.13
N ALA A 353 1.71 -21.58 -11.99
CA ALA A 353 0.97 -22.78 -11.64
C ALA A 353 -0.53 -22.50 -11.46
N VAL A 354 -0.88 -21.45 -10.73
CA VAL A 354 -2.28 -21.07 -10.48
C VAL A 354 -2.97 -20.61 -11.77
N ARG A 355 -2.26 -19.93 -12.68
CA ARG A 355 -2.82 -19.47 -13.96
C ARG A 355 -3.00 -20.59 -15.00
N SER A 356 -2.32 -21.72 -14.82
CA SER A 356 -2.40 -22.86 -15.76
C SER A 356 -3.49 -23.87 -15.41
N ASN A 357 -4.06 -23.76 -14.20
CA ASN A 357 -5.22 -24.54 -13.74
C ASN A 357 -6.50 -23.75 -14.00
#